data_AF-A0A7S4Q7F8-F1
#
_entry.id   AF-A0A7S4Q7F8-F1
#
_cell.length_a   1.000
_cell.length_b   1.000
_cell.length_c   1.000
_cell.angle_alpha   90.00
_cell.angle_beta   90.00
_cell.angle_gamma   90.00
#
_symmetry.space_group_name_H-M   'P 1'
#
loop_
_entity.id
_entity.type
_entity.pdbx_description
1 polymer ?
#
loop_
_entity_poly.entity_id
_entity_poly.type
_entity_poly.pdbx_seq_one_letter_code
_entity_poly.pdbx_strand_id
1 'polypeptide(L)'
;LGTRPLRPLRGPRRRSLPDISIDPHGRVLSVINATDGDRGFFLSLPAECGCTGSSGRPLATTSARDDSGTVRGVIAFVVVAGPRSIVDVCRLRGVKDVRAVTVHSDIVDLLPPPLPPAGEDDLRHHQAPCGFPLAGPGPYLCSQGSGGRLTHFAHPSTYHAVDLDCDVGTEVLAVRDGVVREVRDSERASGVDVENFFRWNSVVVLHADGTVAEYVHVQAGSASARVGEGDRVRQGQPLC
;
A
#
# COMPACT_ATOMS: atom_id res chain seq x y z
N LEU A 1 20.12 -15.50 1.22
CA LEU A 1 18.87 -14.93 0.68
C LEU A 1 19.11 -14.68 -0.79
N GLY A 2 18.17 -15.05 -1.65
CA GLY A 2 18.26 -14.88 -3.08
C GLY A 2 17.01 -15.42 -3.77
N THR A 3 16.97 -15.27 -5.10
CA THR A 3 15.88 -15.77 -5.93
C THR A 3 16.31 -17.07 -6.59
N ARG A 4 15.43 -18.08 -6.59
CA ARG A 4 15.65 -19.36 -7.27
C ARG A 4 14.44 -19.74 -8.15
N PRO A 5 14.67 -20.41 -9.29
CA PRO A 5 13.56 -20.90 -10.11
C PRO A 5 12.80 -22.00 -9.39
N LEU A 6 11.48 -21.98 -9.52
CA LEU A 6 10.60 -23.03 -9.04
C LEU A 6 10.65 -24.21 -10.00
N ARG A 7 11.08 -25.37 -9.50
CA ARG A 7 11.12 -26.58 -10.32
C ARG A 7 9.71 -27.18 -10.42
N PRO A 8 9.32 -27.75 -11.58
CA PRO A 8 8.03 -28.41 -11.74
C PRO A 8 7.88 -29.54 -10.72
N LEU A 9 6.76 -29.57 -10.00
CA LEU A 9 6.40 -30.71 -9.15
C LEU A 9 6.20 -31.94 -10.05
N ARG A 10 7.04 -32.96 -9.90
CA ARG A 10 6.89 -34.26 -10.59
C ARG A 10 6.13 -35.22 -9.68
N GLY A 11 5.02 -35.79 -10.17
CA GLY A 11 4.31 -36.89 -9.49
C GLY A 11 2.77 -36.74 -9.45
N PRO A 12 2.04 -37.82 -9.12
CA PRO A 12 0.58 -37.91 -9.22
C PRO A 12 -0.19 -37.15 -8.14
N ARG A 13 0.50 -36.54 -7.17
CA ARG A 13 -0.10 -35.70 -6.11
C ARG A 13 0.40 -34.27 -6.27
N ARG A 14 -0.25 -33.49 -7.13
CA ARG A 14 -0.10 -32.03 -7.17
C ARG A 14 -0.69 -31.43 -5.89
N ARG A 15 0.07 -31.39 -4.80
CA ARG A 15 -0.24 -30.47 -3.70
C ARG A 15 0.06 -29.05 -4.21
N SER A 16 -0.88 -28.13 -4.02
CA SER A 16 -0.59 -26.71 -4.23
C SER A 16 0.59 -26.32 -3.34
N LEU A 17 1.54 -25.59 -3.92
CA LEU A 17 2.61 -24.99 -3.12
C LEU A 17 2.01 -23.84 -2.32
N PRO A 18 2.44 -23.65 -1.06
CA PRO A 18 2.04 -22.46 -0.32
C PRO A 18 2.70 -21.23 -0.95
N ASP A 19 2.05 -20.09 -0.88
CA ASP A 19 2.61 -18.82 -1.36
C ASP A 19 3.70 -18.27 -0.41
N ILE A 20 3.65 -18.63 0.87
CA ILE A 20 4.59 -18.21 1.91
C ILE A 20 5.09 -19.45 2.67
N SER A 21 6.39 -19.50 2.97
CA SER A 21 6.99 -20.61 3.72
C SER A 21 8.08 -20.10 4.65
N ILE A 22 8.19 -20.72 5.84
CA ILE A 22 9.31 -20.52 6.76
C ILE A 22 10.01 -21.87 6.95
N ASP A 23 11.29 -21.94 6.60
CA ASP A 23 12.11 -23.12 6.89
C ASP A 23 12.39 -23.21 8.41
N PRO A 24 11.96 -24.28 9.11
CA PRO A 24 12.16 -24.40 10.56
C PRO A 24 13.63 -24.53 10.98
N HIS A 25 14.50 -25.05 10.10
CA HIS A 25 15.91 -25.23 10.40
C HIS A 25 16.73 -24.00 10.02
N GLY A 26 16.62 -23.56 8.77
CA GLY A 26 17.31 -22.38 8.26
C GLY A 26 16.74 -21.06 8.78
N ARG A 27 15.49 -21.07 9.28
CA ARG A 27 14.73 -19.89 9.75
C ARG A 27 14.62 -18.83 8.67
N VAL A 28 14.40 -19.25 7.44
CA VAL A 28 14.29 -18.37 6.27
C VAL A 28 12.84 -18.26 5.87
N LEU A 29 12.31 -17.04 5.89
CA LEU A 29 11.02 -16.69 5.28
C LEU A 29 11.21 -16.58 3.78
N SER A 30 10.38 -17.28 3.01
CA SER A 30 10.37 -17.26 1.55
C SER A 30 8.97 -16.99 1.03
N VAL A 31 8.88 -16.25 -0.06
CA VAL A 31 7.68 -16.18 -0.90
C VAL A 31 7.85 -17.05 -2.14
N ILE A 32 6.78 -17.69 -2.57
CA ILE A 32 6.77 -18.66 -3.66
C ILE A 32 5.73 -18.19 -4.67
N ASN A 33 6.19 -17.75 -5.83
CA ASN A 33 5.31 -17.49 -6.96
C ASN A 33 5.23 -18.74 -7.85
N ALA A 34 4.14 -19.49 -7.70
CA ALA A 34 3.88 -20.66 -8.52
C ALA A 34 3.13 -20.35 -9.82
N THR A 35 2.75 -19.10 -10.08
CA THR A 35 1.98 -18.69 -11.26
C THR A 35 2.91 -18.37 -12.44
N ASP A 36 2.30 -18.07 -13.59
CA ASP A 36 2.99 -17.69 -14.83
C ASP A 36 3.10 -16.16 -15.02
N GLY A 37 2.60 -15.37 -14.07
CA GLY A 37 2.72 -13.91 -14.04
C GLY A 37 3.54 -13.40 -12.85
N ASP A 38 3.90 -12.12 -12.84
CA ASP A 38 4.53 -11.49 -11.69
C ASP A 38 3.53 -11.33 -10.53
N ARG A 39 4.01 -11.45 -9.29
CA ARG A 39 3.20 -11.25 -8.09
C ARG A 39 3.88 -10.33 -7.09
N GLY A 40 3.10 -9.44 -6.49
CA GLY A 40 3.49 -8.63 -5.35
C GLY A 40 3.12 -9.33 -4.05
N PHE A 41 4.05 -9.37 -3.10
CA PHE A 41 3.87 -9.91 -1.76
C PHE A 41 4.15 -8.81 -0.75
N PHE A 42 3.12 -8.42 -0.03
CA PHE A 42 3.19 -7.49 1.09
C PHE A 42 3.16 -8.31 2.36
N LEU A 43 4.19 -8.21 3.18
CA LEU A 43 4.32 -9.02 4.39
C LEU A 43 4.60 -8.13 5.59
N SER A 44 3.99 -8.43 6.73
CA SER A 44 4.32 -7.84 8.02
C SER A 44 4.56 -8.92 9.06
N LEU A 45 5.68 -8.78 9.78
CA LEU A 45 6.07 -9.64 10.88
C LEU A 45 6.25 -8.82 12.15
N PRO A 46 5.95 -9.39 13.33
CA PRO A 46 6.27 -8.76 14.61
C PRO A 46 7.76 -8.46 14.74
N ALA A 47 8.12 -7.31 15.31
CA ALA A 47 9.51 -6.85 15.45
C ALA A 47 10.40 -7.84 16.23
N GLU A 48 9.83 -8.57 17.18
CA GLU A 48 10.52 -9.63 17.94
C GLU A 48 11.01 -10.78 17.07
N CYS A 49 10.54 -10.91 15.82
CA CYS A 49 11.09 -11.89 14.88
C CYS A 49 12.57 -11.64 14.57
N GLY A 50 13.05 -10.40 14.73
CA GLY A 50 14.45 -10.03 14.56
C GLY A 50 14.98 -10.44 13.18
N CYS A 51 14.43 -9.85 12.13
CA CYS A 51 14.75 -10.26 10.76
C CYS A 51 16.11 -9.71 10.30
N THR A 52 16.87 -10.53 9.58
CA THR A 52 18.15 -10.14 8.96
C THR A 52 18.09 -10.31 7.45
N GLY A 53 18.73 -9.37 6.74
CA GLY A 53 18.88 -9.39 5.28
C GLY A 53 20.04 -10.27 4.80
N SER A 54 20.38 -10.17 3.51
CA SER A 54 21.44 -10.97 2.88
C SER A 54 22.83 -10.64 3.43
N SER A 55 23.02 -9.39 3.86
CA SER A 55 24.23 -8.89 4.53
C SER A 55 24.38 -9.39 5.98
N GLY A 56 23.39 -10.11 6.51
CA GLY A 56 23.34 -10.52 7.91
C GLY A 56 23.02 -9.40 8.90
N ARG A 57 22.88 -8.15 8.43
CA ARG A 57 22.48 -7.02 9.28
C ARG A 57 21.00 -7.10 9.65
N PRO A 58 20.62 -6.65 10.87
CA PRO A 58 19.22 -6.49 11.24
C PRO A 58 18.50 -5.55 10.27
N LEU A 59 17.26 -5.91 9.92
CA LEU A 59 16.37 -5.07 9.14
C LEU A 59 15.71 -4.04 10.06
N ALA A 60 15.36 -2.89 9.49
CA ALA A 60 14.68 -1.83 10.21
C ALA A 60 13.32 -2.32 10.73
N THR A 61 12.95 -1.84 11.93
CA THR A 61 11.64 -2.05 12.52
C THR A 61 10.96 -0.70 12.68
N THR A 62 9.63 -0.70 12.64
CA THR A 62 8.80 0.47 12.92
C THR A 62 7.64 0.07 13.82
N SER A 63 6.71 0.97 14.11
CA SER A 63 5.48 0.66 14.84
C SER A 63 4.26 0.78 13.95
N ALA A 64 3.24 0.01 14.29
CA ALA A 64 1.90 0.14 13.75
C ALA A 64 0.89 0.19 14.90
N ARG A 65 -0.20 0.89 14.68
CA ARG A 65 -1.32 1.04 15.61
C ARG A 65 -2.56 0.44 14.97
N ASP A 66 -3.32 -0.35 15.72
CA ASP A 66 -4.65 -0.82 15.31
C ASP A 66 -5.77 0.15 15.77
N ASP A 67 -7.02 -0.07 15.36
CA ASP A 67 -8.14 0.81 15.74
C ASP A 67 -8.45 0.83 17.24
N SER A 68 -8.04 -0.20 17.98
CA SER A 68 -8.15 -0.21 19.46
C SER A 68 -7.11 0.71 20.12
N GLY A 69 -6.16 1.23 19.35
CA GLY A 69 -5.06 2.05 19.81
C GLY A 69 -3.84 1.24 20.26
N THR A 70 -3.86 -0.08 20.12
CA THR A 70 -2.73 -0.94 20.50
C THR A 70 -1.59 -0.74 19.53
N VAL A 71 -0.39 -0.47 20.06
CA VAL A 71 0.82 -0.25 19.26
C VAL A 71 1.70 -1.48 19.32
N ARG A 72 2.14 -1.97 18.16
CA ARG A 72 3.06 -3.12 18.03
C ARG A 72 4.24 -2.75 17.15
N GLY A 73 5.39 -3.35 17.42
CA GLY A 73 6.56 -3.26 16.56
C GLY A 73 6.40 -4.19 15.36
N VAL A 74 6.72 -3.70 14.16
CA VAL A 74 6.53 -4.43 12.90
C VAL A 74 7.76 -4.33 12.00
N ILE A 75 7.94 -5.34 11.16
CA ILE A 75 8.90 -5.38 10.05
C ILE A 75 8.08 -5.66 8.79
N ALA A 76 7.99 -4.65 7.92
CA ALA A 76 7.23 -4.74 6.68
C ALA A 76 8.15 -5.04 5.48
N PHE A 77 7.64 -5.81 4.54
CA PHE A 77 8.30 -6.19 3.31
C PHE A 77 7.38 -5.98 2.12
N VAL A 78 7.93 -5.42 1.05
CA VAL A 78 7.33 -5.42 -0.28
C VAL A 78 8.25 -6.25 -1.17
N VAL A 79 7.75 -7.36 -1.71
CA VAL A 79 8.52 -8.29 -2.52
C VAL A 79 7.81 -8.54 -3.83
N VAL A 80 8.48 -8.25 -4.94
CA VAL A 80 8.02 -8.66 -6.27
C VAL A 80 8.72 -9.96 -6.63
N ALA A 81 7.96 -11.02 -6.87
CA ALA A 81 8.49 -12.30 -7.30
C ALA A 81 8.03 -12.59 -8.74
N GLY A 82 9.00 -12.83 -9.61
CA GLY A 82 8.75 -13.20 -11.00
C GLY A 82 8.04 -14.56 -11.13
N PRO A 83 7.54 -14.90 -12.33
CA PRO A 83 6.82 -16.14 -12.55
C PRO A 83 7.68 -17.34 -12.20
N ARG A 84 7.05 -18.38 -11.64
CA ARG A 84 7.71 -19.65 -11.29
C ARG A 84 9.01 -19.43 -10.51
N SER A 85 8.98 -18.62 -9.46
CA SER A 85 10.17 -18.29 -8.67
C SER A 85 9.92 -18.40 -7.17
N ILE A 86 11.01 -18.52 -6.41
CA ILE A 86 11.01 -18.46 -4.96
C ILE A 86 12.00 -17.37 -4.56
N VAL A 87 11.59 -16.45 -3.68
CA VAL A 87 12.45 -15.40 -3.15
C VAL A 87 12.61 -15.60 -1.65
N ASP A 88 13.86 -15.76 -1.20
CA ASP A 88 14.15 -15.72 0.24
C ASP A 88 14.11 -14.26 0.73
N VAL A 89 13.12 -13.93 1.55
CA VAL A 89 12.84 -12.57 1.99
C VAL A 89 13.79 -12.16 3.11
N CYS A 90 13.85 -12.94 4.18
CA CYS A 90 14.67 -12.64 5.35
C CYS A 90 14.98 -13.90 6.16
N ARG A 91 15.94 -13.78 7.09
CA ARG A 91 16.19 -14.81 8.10
C ARG A 91 15.78 -14.32 9.49
N LEU A 92 14.97 -15.09 10.19
CA LEU A 92 14.45 -14.80 11.52
C LEU A 92 15.48 -15.17 12.59
N ARG A 93 15.76 -14.24 13.52
CA ARG A 93 16.75 -14.44 14.60
C ARG A 93 16.14 -14.46 16.00
N GLY A 94 15.05 -13.76 16.22
CA GLY A 94 14.43 -13.64 17.56
C GLY A 94 13.41 -14.72 17.92
N VAL A 95 13.12 -15.65 16.99
CA VAL A 95 12.09 -16.68 17.18
C VAL A 95 12.66 -17.97 17.76
N LYS A 96 11.98 -18.62 18.70
CA LYS A 96 12.37 -19.97 19.20
C LYS A 96 11.77 -21.08 18.36
N ASP A 97 10.47 -20.97 18.08
CA ASP A 97 9.71 -21.85 17.19
C ASP A 97 9.10 -21.01 16.06
N VAL A 98 9.35 -21.40 14.81
CA VAL A 98 8.82 -20.72 13.63
C VAL A 98 7.31 -20.89 13.47
N ARG A 99 6.71 -21.91 14.11
CA ARG A 99 5.26 -22.17 14.05
C ARG A 99 4.44 -21.15 14.82
N ALA A 100 5.07 -20.45 15.76
CA ALA A 100 4.45 -19.39 16.54
C ALA A 100 4.56 -18.01 15.84
N VAL A 101 5.18 -17.94 14.66
CA VAL A 101 5.33 -16.69 13.93
C VAL A 101 4.06 -16.40 13.16
N THR A 102 3.40 -15.30 13.52
CA THR A 102 2.34 -14.72 12.72
C THR A 102 2.95 -13.91 11.58
N VAL A 103 2.54 -14.20 10.35
CA VAL A 103 2.88 -13.42 9.16
C VAL A 103 1.58 -12.86 8.62
N HIS A 104 1.42 -11.54 8.68
CA HIS A 104 0.33 -10.86 8.00
C HIS A 104 0.75 -10.66 6.55
N SER A 105 -0.16 -10.91 5.61
CA SER A 105 0.19 -10.86 4.20
C SER A 105 -0.97 -10.46 3.31
N ASP A 106 -0.64 -9.70 2.26
CA ASP A 106 -1.49 -9.47 1.11
C ASP A 106 -0.70 -9.81 -0.16
N ILE A 107 -1.33 -10.53 -1.08
CA ILE A 107 -0.67 -11.10 -2.26
C ILE A 107 -1.50 -10.75 -3.48
N VAL A 108 -0.87 -10.05 -4.41
CA VAL A 108 -1.53 -9.49 -5.59
C VAL A 108 -0.88 -10.00 -6.87
N ASP A 109 -1.71 -10.35 -7.85
CA ASP A 109 -1.24 -10.57 -9.21
C ASP A 109 -0.94 -9.21 -9.83
N LEU A 110 0.28 -9.02 -10.33
CA LEU A 110 0.68 -7.74 -10.89
C LEU A 110 0.14 -7.63 -12.32
N LEU A 111 -0.66 -6.59 -12.51
CA LEU A 111 -1.15 -6.21 -13.83
C LEU A 111 -0.13 -5.30 -14.51
N PRO A 112 -0.07 -5.31 -15.85
CA PRO A 112 0.71 -4.31 -16.57
C PRO A 112 0.21 -2.90 -16.21
N PRO A 113 1.09 -1.87 -16.32
CA PRO A 113 0.67 -0.49 -16.15
C PRO A 113 -0.58 -0.15 -16.96
N PRO A 114 -1.52 0.64 -16.42
CA PRO A 114 -2.67 1.09 -17.17
C PRO A 114 -2.22 1.81 -18.44
N LEU A 115 -2.89 1.54 -19.55
CA LEU A 115 -2.64 2.23 -20.81
C LEU A 115 -2.95 3.73 -20.62
N PRO A 116 -2.19 4.62 -21.28
CA PRO A 116 -2.58 6.02 -21.32
C PRO A 116 -3.98 6.17 -21.94
N PRO A 117 -4.72 7.23 -21.56
CA PRO A 117 -6.05 7.50 -22.09
C PRO A 117 -6.09 7.41 -23.62
N ALA A 118 -7.06 6.67 -24.15
CA ALA A 118 -7.11 6.28 -25.55
C ALA A 118 -7.80 7.34 -26.42
N GLY A 119 -7.16 8.50 -26.59
CA GLY A 119 -7.58 9.52 -27.56
C GLY A 119 -7.47 10.96 -27.08
N GLU A 120 -7.51 11.90 -28.03
CA GLU A 120 -7.44 13.34 -27.75
C GLU A 120 -8.60 13.87 -26.88
N ASP A 121 -9.78 13.25 -26.97
CA ASP A 121 -10.98 13.69 -26.22
C ASP A 121 -10.88 13.36 -24.73
N ASP A 122 -10.17 12.28 -24.40
CA ASP A 122 -9.89 11.85 -23.03
C ASP A 122 -8.82 12.78 -22.39
N LEU A 123 -7.84 13.22 -23.20
CA LEU A 123 -6.84 14.23 -22.80
C LEU A 123 -7.44 15.61 -22.51
N ARG A 124 -8.54 16.02 -23.19
CA ARG A 124 -9.17 17.34 -23.03
C ARG A 124 -9.90 17.50 -21.70
N HIS A 125 -10.50 16.44 -21.16
CA HIS A 125 -11.11 16.45 -19.82
C HIS A 125 -10.04 16.62 -18.72
N HIS A 126 -8.83 16.12 -18.94
CA HIS A 126 -7.69 16.24 -18.01
C HIS A 126 -6.93 17.57 -18.07
N GLN A 127 -7.32 18.53 -18.92
CA GLN A 127 -6.55 19.77 -19.13
C GLN A 127 -6.92 20.94 -18.21
N ALA A 128 -8.02 20.88 -17.47
CA ALA A 128 -8.32 21.93 -16.49
C ALA A 128 -7.28 21.89 -15.36
N PRO A 129 -6.55 22.99 -15.07
CA PRO A 129 -5.49 22.99 -14.07
C PRO A 129 -6.04 22.63 -12.69
N CYS A 130 -5.51 21.56 -12.12
CA CYS A 130 -5.78 21.19 -10.74
C CYS A 130 -5.02 22.12 -9.78
N GLY A 131 -5.63 22.37 -8.63
CA GLY A 131 -5.01 23.04 -7.51
C GLY A 131 -4.07 22.09 -6.78
N PHE A 132 -3.21 22.64 -5.94
CA PHE A 132 -2.37 21.83 -5.06
C PHE A 132 -3.21 21.34 -3.86
N PRO A 133 -3.12 20.05 -3.47
CA PRO A 133 -4.04 19.43 -2.52
C PRO A 133 -3.76 19.74 -1.05
N LEU A 134 -2.65 20.41 -0.71
CA LEU A 134 -2.31 20.73 0.68
C LEU A 134 -2.23 22.24 0.89
N ALA A 135 -2.78 22.71 2.00
CA ALA A 135 -2.64 24.10 2.40
C ALA A 135 -1.22 24.36 2.94
N GLY A 136 -0.65 25.50 2.56
CA GLY A 136 0.64 25.97 3.05
C GLY A 136 1.59 26.38 1.92
N PRO A 137 2.77 26.92 2.27
CA PRO A 137 3.71 27.47 1.29
C PRO A 137 4.52 26.41 0.54
N GLY A 138 4.56 25.16 1.04
CA GLY A 138 5.47 24.13 0.54
C GLY A 138 6.96 24.53 0.66
N PRO A 139 7.87 23.85 -0.06
CA PRO A 139 7.62 22.66 -0.87
C PRO A 139 7.29 21.43 -0.02
N TYR A 140 6.56 20.48 -0.59
CA TYR A 140 6.26 19.17 0.02
C TYR A 140 7.08 18.09 -0.67
N LEU A 141 7.57 17.12 0.10
CA LEU A 141 8.27 15.97 -0.44
C LEU A 141 7.26 14.99 -1.03
N CYS A 142 7.40 14.67 -2.32
CA CYS A 142 6.73 13.51 -2.91
C CYS A 142 7.47 12.25 -2.45
N SER A 143 6.91 11.55 -1.47
CA SER A 143 7.49 10.33 -0.90
C SER A 143 7.23 9.12 -1.80
N GLN A 144 6.16 9.14 -2.58
CA GLN A 144 5.85 8.14 -3.59
C GLN A 144 5.01 8.73 -4.74
N GLY A 145 5.45 8.51 -5.98
CA GLY A 145 4.72 8.96 -7.18
C GLY A 145 3.97 7.84 -7.91
N SER A 146 3.40 8.18 -9.07
CA SER A 146 2.71 7.22 -9.94
C SER A 146 3.65 6.07 -10.37
N GLY A 147 3.17 4.83 -10.30
CA GLY A 147 4.00 3.64 -10.55
C GLY A 147 5.10 3.41 -9.49
N GLY A 148 5.02 4.09 -8.35
CA GLY A 148 5.97 3.98 -7.25
C GLY A 148 6.14 2.55 -6.73
N ARG A 149 7.37 2.20 -6.32
CA ARG A 149 7.77 0.80 -6.03
C ARG A 149 7.33 0.27 -4.66
N LEU A 150 6.67 1.07 -3.83
CA LEU A 150 6.18 0.60 -2.53
C LEU A 150 4.78 0.02 -2.69
N THR A 151 3.82 0.80 -3.15
CA THR A 151 2.41 0.39 -3.27
C THR A 151 1.74 0.87 -4.57
N HIS A 152 2.26 1.89 -5.24
CA HIS A 152 1.66 2.48 -6.46
C HIS A 152 1.96 1.70 -7.76
N PHE A 153 2.54 0.50 -7.67
CA PHE A 153 2.73 -0.40 -8.81
C PHE A 153 1.77 -1.59 -8.78
N ALA A 154 1.17 -1.86 -7.62
CA ALA A 154 0.59 -3.15 -7.29
C ALA A 154 -0.89 -3.27 -7.70
N HIS A 155 -1.62 -2.15 -7.68
CA HIS A 155 -3.03 -2.12 -8.03
C HIS A 155 -3.32 -0.97 -9.00
N PRO A 156 -4.18 -1.15 -10.03
CA PRO A 156 -4.52 -0.08 -10.96
C PRO A 156 -5.11 1.17 -10.28
N SER A 157 -5.88 1.00 -9.20
CA SER A 157 -6.49 2.13 -8.48
C SER A 157 -5.49 3.03 -7.77
N THR A 158 -4.31 2.52 -7.40
CA THR A 158 -3.24 3.30 -6.76
C THR A 158 -2.15 3.70 -7.75
N TYR A 159 -2.23 3.26 -9.01
CA TYR A 159 -1.15 3.47 -9.98
C TYR A 159 -0.85 4.96 -10.23
N HIS A 160 -1.88 5.80 -10.21
CA HIS A 160 -1.76 7.24 -10.42
C HIS A 160 -1.72 8.05 -9.11
N ALA A 161 -1.66 7.38 -7.96
CA ALA A 161 -1.59 8.05 -6.66
C ALA A 161 -0.24 8.75 -6.45
N VAL A 162 -0.27 9.78 -5.60
CA VAL A 162 0.89 10.57 -5.21
C VAL A 162 0.81 10.79 -3.70
N ASP A 163 1.83 10.31 -2.98
CA ASP A 163 1.97 10.51 -1.55
C ASP A 163 2.83 11.75 -1.31
N LEU A 164 2.28 12.72 -0.60
CA LEU A 164 2.94 13.97 -0.22
C LEU A 164 3.18 13.96 1.29
N ASP A 165 4.44 14.08 1.68
CA ASP A 165 4.84 14.18 3.08
C ASP A 165 4.51 15.58 3.62
N CYS A 166 3.78 15.63 4.73
CA CYS A 166 3.35 16.84 5.41
C CYS A 166 3.09 16.58 6.90
N ASP A 167 3.05 17.65 7.70
CA ASP A 167 2.77 17.55 9.13
C ASP A 167 1.33 17.07 9.37
N VAL A 168 1.13 16.26 10.41
CA VAL A 168 -0.21 15.82 10.82
C VAL A 168 -1.09 17.04 11.11
N GLY A 169 -2.28 17.06 10.51
CA GLY A 169 -3.23 18.16 10.63
C GLY A 169 -3.06 19.25 9.56
N THR A 170 -2.14 19.09 8.60
CA THR A 170 -2.11 19.93 7.39
C THR A 170 -3.46 19.84 6.68
N GLU A 171 -4.08 20.99 6.40
CA GLU A 171 -5.39 21.02 5.74
C GLU A 171 -5.29 20.46 4.32
N VAL A 172 -6.22 19.55 3.99
CA VAL A 172 -6.35 19.00 2.64
C VAL A 172 -7.38 19.82 1.88
N LEU A 173 -7.02 20.24 0.67
CA LEU A 173 -7.82 21.13 -0.17
C LEU A 173 -8.34 20.38 -1.39
N ALA A 174 -9.58 20.68 -1.79
CA ALA A 174 -10.13 20.19 -3.04
C ALA A 174 -9.29 20.70 -4.23
N VAL A 175 -8.71 19.79 -5.00
CA VAL A 175 -7.89 20.14 -6.18
C VAL A 175 -8.71 20.74 -7.33
N ARG A 176 -10.03 20.52 -7.34
CA ARG A 176 -10.95 21.01 -8.36
C ARG A 176 -12.36 21.05 -7.79
N ASP A 177 -13.22 21.90 -8.36
CA ASP A 177 -14.66 21.89 -8.12
C ASP A 177 -15.27 20.49 -8.29
N GLY A 178 -16.24 20.13 -7.45
CA GLY A 178 -16.88 18.83 -7.54
C GLY A 178 -17.97 18.62 -6.50
N VAL A 179 -18.42 17.37 -6.43
CA VAL A 179 -19.40 16.89 -5.44
C VAL A 179 -18.74 15.81 -4.60
N VAL A 180 -18.83 15.92 -3.28
CA VAL A 180 -18.36 14.88 -2.36
C VAL A 180 -19.25 13.65 -2.55
N ARG A 181 -18.63 12.55 -2.98
CA ARG A 181 -19.31 11.29 -3.28
C ARG A 181 -19.31 10.34 -2.09
N GLU A 182 -18.22 10.32 -1.33
CA GLU A 182 -18.03 9.39 -0.21
C GLU A 182 -17.11 10.04 0.84
N VAL A 183 -17.42 9.82 2.11
CA VAL A 183 -16.58 10.21 3.24
C VAL A 183 -16.38 9.00 4.17
N ARG A 184 -15.13 8.57 4.34
CA ARG A 184 -14.72 7.58 5.35
C ARG A 184 -13.83 8.28 6.36
N ASP A 185 -14.18 8.24 7.64
CA ASP A 185 -13.55 9.13 8.62
C ASP A 185 -13.53 8.58 10.06
N SER A 186 -13.61 7.26 10.20
CA SER A 186 -13.67 6.57 11.50
C SER A 186 -12.43 5.74 11.84
N GLU A 187 -11.58 5.43 10.86
CA GLU A 187 -10.40 4.57 11.04
C GLU A 187 -9.33 5.30 11.84
N ARG A 188 -8.73 4.60 12.82
CA ARG A 188 -7.68 5.14 13.70
C ARG A 188 -6.36 4.37 13.59
N ALA A 189 -6.38 3.26 12.86
CA ALA A 189 -5.22 2.47 12.54
C ALA A 189 -4.17 3.30 11.75
N SER A 190 -2.89 3.01 11.98
CA SER A 190 -1.78 3.68 11.30
C SER A 190 -0.51 2.83 11.28
N GLY A 191 0.44 3.21 10.44
CA GLY A 191 1.69 2.48 10.24
C GLY A 191 1.58 1.40 9.16
N VAL A 192 2.71 0.76 8.88
CA VAL A 192 2.94 -0.08 7.68
C VAL A 192 2.50 -1.54 7.84
N ASP A 193 1.73 -1.87 8.88
CA ASP A 193 1.25 -3.24 9.04
C ASP A 193 0.27 -3.59 7.90
N VAL A 194 0.38 -4.82 7.38
CA VAL A 194 -0.49 -5.28 6.30
C VAL A 194 -1.94 -5.39 6.78
N GLU A 195 -2.17 -5.63 8.08
CA GLU A 195 -3.52 -5.60 8.65
C GLU A 195 -4.22 -4.25 8.51
N ASN A 196 -3.46 -3.18 8.28
CA ASN A 196 -3.97 -1.81 8.12
C ASN A 196 -4.17 -1.42 6.65
N PHE A 197 -3.81 -2.26 5.67
CA PHE A 197 -3.87 -1.90 4.25
C PHE A 197 -5.26 -1.49 3.79
N PHE A 198 -6.31 -2.02 4.42
CA PHE A 198 -7.71 -1.74 4.10
C PHE A 198 -8.39 -0.84 5.12
N ARG A 199 -7.61 -0.15 5.95
CA ARG A 199 -8.06 0.76 7.02
C ARG A 199 -7.49 2.14 6.78
N TRP A 200 -8.26 3.00 6.13
CA TRP A 200 -7.91 4.40 5.92
C TRP A 200 -9.17 5.26 5.94
N ASN A 201 -8.97 6.54 6.26
CA ASN A 201 -9.98 7.57 6.04
C ASN A 201 -9.77 8.19 4.67
N SER A 202 -10.85 8.56 4.01
CA SER A 202 -10.80 9.27 2.75
C SER A 202 -11.98 10.19 2.50
N VAL A 203 -11.75 11.16 1.62
CA VAL A 203 -12.79 11.94 0.96
C VAL A 203 -12.71 11.63 -0.53
N VAL A 204 -13.84 11.30 -1.17
CA VAL A 204 -13.92 11.07 -2.61
C VAL A 204 -14.72 12.20 -3.23
N VAL A 205 -14.14 12.91 -4.21
CA VAL A 205 -14.79 14.01 -4.93
C VAL A 205 -14.97 13.62 -6.40
N LEU A 206 -16.22 13.68 -6.87
CA LEU A 206 -16.58 13.52 -8.28
C LEU A 206 -16.57 14.89 -8.98
N HIS A 207 -15.82 14.99 -10.06
CA HIS A 207 -15.73 16.19 -10.89
C HIS A 207 -16.76 16.19 -12.03
N ALA A 208 -17.02 17.36 -12.60
CA ALA A 208 -18.03 17.51 -13.66
C ALA A 208 -17.71 16.75 -14.95
N ASP A 209 -16.43 16.48 -15.21
CA ASP A 209 -15.93 15.69 -16.34
C ASP A 209 -15.99 14.17 -16.10
N GLY A 210 -16.50 13.74 -14.95
CA GLY A 210 -16.58 12.33 -14.55
C GLY A 210 -15.29 11.78 -13.91
N THR A 211 -14.22 12.57 -13.83
CA THR A 211 -13.01 12.19 -13.10
C THR A 211 -13.26 12.20 -11.59
N VAL A 212 -12.47 11.42 -10.86
CA VAL A 212 -12.58 11.28 -9.41
C VAL A 212 -11.24 11.58 -8.77
N ALA A 213 -11.24 12.41 -7.72
CA ALA A 213 -10.11 12.58 -6.82
C ALA A 213 -10.43 11.90 -5.47
N GLU A 214 -9.58 10.99 -5.02
CA GLU A 214 -9.64 10.40 -3.70
C GLU A 214 -8.49 10.95 -2.85
N TYR A 215 -8.83 11.50 -1.68
CA TYR A 215 -7.89 12.01 -0.69
C TYR A 215 -7.83 10.99 0.43
N VAL A 216 -6.75 10.20 0.51
CA VAL A 216 -6.60 9.12 1.50
C VAL A 216 -5.67 9.53 2.65
N HIS A 217 -5.69 8.76 3.74
CA HIS A 217 -4.90 8.98 4.94
C HIS A 217 -5.21 10.30 5.68
N VAL A 218 -6.46 10.78 5.55
CA VAL A 218 -6.93 11.95 6.32
C VAL A 218 -7.12 11.62 7.80
N GLN A 219 -7.03 12.62 8.65
CA GLN A 219 -7.13 12.43 10.09
C GLN A 219 -8.56 12.07 10.52
N ALA A 220 -8.71 11.07 11.38
CA ALA A 220 -10.02 10.62 11.84
C ALA A 220 -10.86 11.76 12.47
N GLY A 221 -12.06 11.95 11.94
CA GLY A 221 -13.02 12.97 12.34
C GLY A 221 -12.79 14.35 11.73
N SER A 222 -11.72 14.58 10.95
CA SER A 222 -11.46 15.91 10.38
C SER A 222 -12.28 16.18 9.13
N ALA A 223 -12.55 15.16 8.30
CA ALA A 223 -13.32 15.32 7.07
C ALA A 223 -14.81 15.59 7.34
N SER A 224 -15.42 14.77 8.20
CA SER A 224 -16.85 14.86 8.56
C SER A 224 -17.19 16.15 9.30
N ALA A 225 -16.18 16.83 9.86
CA ALA A 225 -16.34 18.15 10.48
C ALA A 225 -16.45 19.30 9.44
N ARG A 226 -16.09 19.05 8.18
CA ARG A 226 -16.04 20.08 7.12
C ARG A 226 -16.96 19.79 5.94
N VAL A 227 -17.12 18.53 5.55
CA VAL A 227 -17.91 18.13 4.38
C VAL A 227 -18.69 16.84 4.65
N GLY A 228 -19.83 16.69 3.98
CA GLY A 228 -20.64 15.48 3.93
C GLY A 228 -20.91 15.01 2.49
N GLU A 229 -21.39 13.79 2.35
CA GLU A 229 -21.80 13.24 1.05
C GLU A 229 -22.90 14.10 0.41
N GLY A 230 -22.73 14.41 -0.88
CA GLY A 230 -23.62 15.28 -1.64
C GLY A 230 -23.23 16.77 -1.63
N ASP A 231 -22.31 17.19 -0.75
CA ASP A 231 -21.86 18.58 -0.71
C ASP A 231 -21.11 18.98 -1.97
N ARG A 232 -21.33 20.21 -2.42
CA ARG A 232 -20.54 20.83 -3.48
C ARG A 232 -19.31 21.50 -2.88
N VAL A 233 -18.15 21.20 -3.44
CA VAL A 233 -16.87 21.80 -3.04
C VAL A 233 -16.30 22.62 -4.19
N ARG A 234 -15.60 23.70 -3.85
CA ARG A 234 -14.84 24.51 -4.81
C ARG A 234 -13.36 24.17 -4.73
N GLN A 235 -12.63 24.37 -5.83
CA GLN A 235 -11.17 24.31 -5.84
C GLN A 235 -10.59 25.18 -4.71
N GLY A 236 -9.65 24.62 -3.95
CA GLY A 236 -9.02 25.26 -2.80
C GLY A 236 -9.86 25.25 -1.52
N GLN A 237 -11.08 24.71 -1.54
CA GLN A 237 -11.89 24.55 -0.33
C GLN A 237 -11.28 23.48 0.59
N PRO A 238 -11.11 23.75 1.89
CA PRO A 238 -10.70 22.73 2.85
C PRO A 238 -11.69 21.58 2.95
N LEU A 239 -11.19 20.36 2.82
CA LEU A 239 -11.93 19.10 2.94
C LEU A 239 -11.77 18.48 4.32
N CYS A 240 -10.60 18.62 4.95
CA CYS A 240 -10.32 18.12 6.29
C CYS A 240 -9.23 18.95 6.97
#